data_AF-A0A7L9BIQ9-F1
#
_entry.id   AF-A0A7L9BIQ9-F1
#
_cell.length_a   1.000
_cell.length_b   1.000
_cell.length_c   1.000
_cell.angle_alpha   90.00
_cell.angle_beta   90.00
_cell.angle_gamma   90.00
#
_symmetry.space_group_name_H-M   'P 1'
#
loop_
_entity.id
_entity.type
_entity.pdbx_description
1 polymer ?
#
loop_
_entity_poly.entity_id
_entity_poly.type
_entity_poly.pdbx_seq_one_letter_code
_entity_poly.pdbx_strand_id
1 'polypeptide(L)'
;MKATLFSAPCVLLLAVTTAYSQNDLTELDRRNGFKDIKMTYPIDSVRGAKFKKDITEKGNHPAKLYEVTDPSYLTIGEVKVNRLEVKTYKNHIYEILVITEKDTRLMKGMETALGKPVYDVRNDTYKWTGKNLSLTFRPASKTELELLYTSYVVHKMMKDDKKKKIDDIADDF
;
A
#
# COMPACT_ATOMS: atom_id res chain seq x y z
N MET A 1 5.73 -47.27 65.05
CA MET A 1 6.30 -47.32 63.69
C MET A 1 5.16 -47.26 62.68
N LYS A 2 5.36 -46.52 61.57
CA LYS A 2 4.45 -46.18 60.45
C LYS A 2 3.69 -44.85 60.58
N ALA A 3 4.37 -43.79 60.12
CA ALA A 3 3.75 -42.54 59.67
C ALA A 3 3.43 -42.68 58.18
N THR A 4 2.18 -42.42 57.81
CA THR A 4 1.68 -42.50 56.44
C THR A 4 1.97 -41.20 55.71
N LEU A 5 2.85 -41.24 54.70
CA LEU A 5 3.07 -40.12 53.78
C LEU A 5 1.87 -39.94 52.86
N PHE A 6 1.23 -38.77 52.90
CA PHE A 6 0.31 -38.33 51.84
C PHE A 6 1.12 -37.75 50.69
N SER A 7 1.15 -38.50 49.58
CA SER A 7 1.62 -38.05 48.27
C SER A 7 0.53 -37.18 47.62
N ALA A 8 0.80 -35.89 47.44
CA ALA A 8 -0.06 -34.98 46.69
C ALA A 8 0.31 -35.06 45.19
N PRO A 9 -0.65 -35.28 44.27
CA PRO A 9 -0.36 -35.28 42.84
C PRO A 9 -0.24 -33.83 42.35
N CYS A 10 0.96 -33.45 41.95
CA CYS A 10 1.25 -32.18 41.30
C CYS A 10 0.66 -32.21 39.88
N VAL A 11 -0.53 -31.62 39.69
CA VAL A 11 -1.16 -31.47 38.37
C VAL A 11 -0.41 -30.37 37.61
N LEU A 12 0.46 -30.79 36.69
CA LEU A 12 1.17 -29.91 35.78
C LEU A 12 0.19 -29.44 34.68
N LEU A 13 -0.34 -28.21 34.81
CA LEU A 13 -1.11 -27.56 33.76
C LEU A 13 -0.18 -27.22 32.60
N LEU A 14 -0.22 -28.01 31.52
CA LEU A 14 0.37 -27.66 30.23
C LEU A 14 -0.46 -26.53 29.62
N ALA A 15 0.02 -25.29 29.76
CA ALA A 15 -0.52 -24.14 29.04
C ALA A 15 -0.24 -24.34 27.54
N VAL A 16 -1.26 -24.78 26.80
CA VAL A 16 -1.26 -24.79 25.34
C VAL A 16 -1.25 -23.33 24.89
N THR A 17 -0.06 -22.79 24.61
CA THR A 17 0.09 -21.51 23.93
C THR A 17 -0.37 -21.71 22.49
N THR A 18 -1.64 -21.40 22.24
CA THR A 18 -2.14 -21.22 20.88
C THR A 18 -1.38 -20.05 20.26
N ALA A 19 -0.36 -20.37 19.48
CA ALA A 19 0.29 -19.42 18.59
C ALA A 19 -0.74 -19.01 17.53
N TYR A 20 -1.54 -17.99 17.83
CA TYR A 20 -2.29 -17.27 16.83
C TYR A 20 -1.26 -16.54 15.96
N SER A 21 -0.83 -17.18 14.87
CA SER A 21 -0.30 -16.45 13.74
C SER A 21 -1.49 -15.68 13.16
N GLN A 22 -1.74 -14.48 13.68
CA GLN A 22 -2.66 -13.55 13.03
C GLN A 22 -2.13 -13.35 11.62
N ASN A 23 -2.98 -13.51 10.61
CA ASN A 23 -2.73 -13.04 9.25
C ASN A 23 -2.60 -11.50 9.30
N ASP A 24 -1.49 -10.99 9.83
CA ASP A 24 -1.33 -9.60 10.27
C ASP A 24 -1.13 -8.70 9.06
N LEU A 25 -2.25 -8.42 8.39
CA LEU A 25 -2.35 -7.32 7.46
C LEU A 25 -2.09 -6.02 8.23
N THR A 26 -1.13 -5.24 7.74
CA THR A 26 -0.87 -3.89 8.26
C THR A 26 -2.12 -3.02 8.11
N GLU A 27 -2.23 -1.93 8.87
CA GLU A 27 -3.28 -0.93 8.64
C GLU A 27 -3.25 -0.38 7.20
N LEU A 28 -2.07 -0.32 6.59
CA LEU A 28 -1.92 0.04 5.18
C LEU A 28 -2.60 -1.00 4.27
N ASP A 29 -2.39 -2.29 4.49
CA ASP A 29 -3.05 -3.36 3.73
C ASP A 29 -4.57 -3.38 3.94
N ARG A 30 -5.04 -3.09 5.16
CA ARG A 30 -6.47 -3.01 5.47
C ARG A 30 -7.15 -1.86 4.72
N ARG A 31 -6.49 -0.70 4.64
CA ARG A 31 -6.99 0.48 3.92
C ARG A 31 -6.86 0.33 2.41
N ASN A 32 -5.79 -0.31 1.95
CA ASN A 32 -5.51 -0.63 0.54
C ASN A 32 -5.63 0.57 -0.42
N GLY A 33 -5.18 1.76 -0.04
CA GLY A 33 -5.19 2.93 -0.92
C GLY A 33 -5.42 4.25 -0.21
N PHE A 34 -6.02 5.21 -0.93
CA PHE A 34 -6.26 6.57 -0.47
C PHE A 34 -7.77 6.84 -0.38
N LYS A 35 -8.28 7.11 0.83
CA LYS A 35 -9.71 7.25 1.11
C LYS A 35 -10.50 6.04 0.59
N ASP A 36 -11.44 6.22 -0.33
CA ASP A 36 -12.21 5.15 -0.98
C ASP A 36 -11.58 4.68 -2.31
N ILE A 37 -10.49 5.31 -2.78
CA ILE A 37 -9.73 4.87 -3.97
C ILE A 37 -8.84 3.69 -3.58
N LYS A 38 -9.26 2.48 -3.96
CA LYS A 38 -8.58 1.23 -3.62
C LYS A 38 -7.62 0.80 -4.71
N MET A 39 -6.45 0.30 -4.30
CA MET A 39 -5.52 -0.38 -5.21
C MET A 39 -6.19 -1.60 -5.83
N THR A 40 -5.74 -1.97 -7.04
CA THR A 40 -6.24 -3.10 -7.84
C THR A 40 -7.71 -3.00 -8.26
N TYR A 41 -8.45 -1.96 -7.89
CA TYR A 41 -9.81 -1.76 -8.37
C TYR A 41 -9.78 -1.15 -9.79
N PRO A 42 -10.87 -1.30 -10.57
CA PRO A 42 -10.97 -0.68 -11.89
C PRO A 42 -11.03 0.85 -11.78
N ILE A 43 -10.48 1.57 -12.76
CA ILE A 43 -10.55 3.05 -12.77
C ILE A 43 -11.98 3.59 -12.72
N ASP A 44 -12.94 2.85 -13.30
CA ASP A 44 -14.34 3.25 -13.36
C ASP A 44 -15.01 3.31 -11.97
N SER A 45 -14.38 2.74 -10.93
CA SER A 45 -14.84 2.91 -9.54
C SER A 45 -14.40 4.24 -8.91
N VAL A 46 -13.55 5.02 -9.57
CA VAL A 46 -12.99 6.27 -9.02
C VAL A 46 -13.81 7.46 -9.49
N ARG A 47 -14.52 8.08 -8.55
CA ARG A 47 -15.33 9.27 -8.82
C ARG A 47 -14.47 10.44 -9.28
N GLY A 48 -14.88 11.11 -10.35
CA GLY A 48 -14.19 12.28 -10.89
C GLY A 48 -12.82 12.01 -11.53
N ALA A 49 -12.49 10.74 -11.82
CA ALA A 49 -11.32 10.38 -12.62
C ALA A 49 -11.50 10.82 -14.08
N LYS A 50 -10.52 11.54 -14.61
CA LYS A 50 -10.48 12.03 -16.00
C LYS A 50 -9.21 11.51 -16.65
N PHE A 51 -9.37 10.82 -17.78
CA PHE A 51 -8.23 10.33 -18.56
C PHE A 51 -7.36 11.50 -19.02
N LYS A 52 -6.05 11.40 -18.78
CA LYS A 52 -5.07 12.39 -19.21
C LYS A 52 -4.33 11.94 -20.46
N LYS A 53 -3.72 10.75 -20.41
CA LYS A 53 -2.91 10.19 -21.50
C LYS A 53 -2.57 8.73 -21.28
N ASP A 54 -2.24 8.05 -22.38
CA ASP A 54 -1.50 6.79 -22.33
C ASP A 54 -0.05 7.07 -21.92
N ILE A 55 0.52 6.14 -21.17
CA ILE A 55 1.90 6.17 -20.69
C ILE A 55 2.53 4.78 -20.87
N THR A 56 3.85 4.75 -20.83
CA THR A 56 4.61 3.49 -20.81
C THR A 56 5.32 3.38 -19.47
N GLU A 57 4.96 2.38 -18.68
CA GLU A 57 5.59 2.09 -17.40
C GLU A 57 6.91 1.34 -17.61
N LYS A 58 7.81 1.38 -16.62
CA LYS A 58 9.11 0.70 -16.68
C LYS A 58 8.95 -0.77 -17.08
N GLY A 59 9.71 -1.20 -18.08
CA GLY A 59 9.58 -2.55 -18.65
C GLY A 59 8.74 -2.63 -19.93
N ASN A 60 8.35 -1.47 -20.48
CA ASN A 60 7.56 -1.31 -21.70
C ASN A 60 6.10 -1.81 -21.54
N HIS A 61 5.51 -1.56 -20.37
CA HIS A 61 4.13 -1.93 -20.08
C HIS A 61 3.18 -0.78 -20.44
N PRO A 62 2.16 -1.00 -21.29
CA PRO A 62 1.18 0.02 -21.61
C PRO A 62 0.32 0.32 -20.38
N ALA A 63 0.30 1.59 -19.96
CA ALA A 63 -0.45 2.05 -18.81
C ALA A 63 -1.21 3.34 -19.16
N LYS A 64 -2.12 3.74 -18.28
CA LYS A 64 -2.95 4.95 -18.46
C LYS A 64 -2.86 5.83 -17.24
N LEU A 65 -2.74 7.14 -17.45
CA LEU A 65 -2.74 8.16 -16.41
C LEU A 65 -4.09 8.89 -16.37
N TYR A 66 -4.62 9.05 -15.16
CA TYR A 66 -5.84 9.78 -14.86
C TYR A 66 -5.56 10.84 -13.80
N GLU A 67 -6.27 11.96 -13.88
CA GLU A 67 -6.35 12.95 -12.82
C GLU A 67 -7.71 12.85 -12.15
N VAL A 68 -7.75 12.96 -10.83
CA VAL A 68 -8.98 12.87 -10.05
C VAL A 68 -9.32 14.24 -9.50
N THR A 69 -10.52 14.71 -9.81
CA THR A 69 -10.96 16.10 -9.52
C THR A 69 -12.17 16.20 -8.60
N ASP A 70 -12.64 15.07 -8.06
CA ASP A 70 -13.78 15.05 -7.15
C ASP A 70 -13.48 15.83 -5.85
N PRO A 71 -14.34 16.79 -5.45
CA PRO A 71 -14.13 17.62 -4.26
C PRO A 71 -13.91 16.84 -2.96
N SER A 72 -14.49 15.64 -2.83
CA SER A 72 -14.34 14.81 -1.64
C SER A 72 -12.90 14.32 -1.43
N TYR A 73 -12.03 14.46 -2.43
CA TYR A 73 -10.62 14.10 -2.38
C TYR A 73 -9.66 15.27 -2.15
N LEU A 74 -10.14 16.52 -2.14
CA LEU A 74 -9.29 17.71 -2.14
C LEU A 74 -8.66 18.09 -0.78
N THR A 75 -8.89 17.30 0.27
CA THR A 75 -8.32 17.54 1.61
C THR A 75 -7.95 16.26 2.35
N ILE A 76 -7.00 16.32 3.27
CA ILE A 76 -6.71 15.29 4.27
C ILE A 76 -6.78 15.97 5.64
N GLY A 77 -7.92 15.83 6.32
CA GLY A 77 -8.21 16.69 7.46
C GLY A 77 -8.24 18.16 7.01
N GLU A 78 -7.36 18.98 7.57
CA GLU A 78 -7.20 20.39 7.20
C GLU A 78 -6.20 20.61 6.05
N VAL A 79 -5.42 19.60 5.66
CA VAL A 79 -4.35 19.74 4.66
C VAL A 79 -4.94 19.69 3.25
N LYS A 80 -4.68 20.70 2.43
CA LYS A 80 -5.13 20.75 1.04
C LYS A 80 -4.38 19.76 0.15
N VAL A 81 -5.12 19.02 -0.67
CA VAL A 81 -4.59 18.22 -1.78
C VAL A 81 -4.54 19.10 -3.03
N ASN A 82 -3.33 19.34 -3.52
CA ASN A 82 -3.08 20.15 -4.73
C ASN A 82 -3.27 19.34 -6.00
N ARG A 83 -2.91 18.05 -5.98
CA ARG A 83 -3.01 17.15 -7.13
C ARG A 83 -3.28 15.72 -6.69
N LEU A 84 -4.16 15.04 -7.41
CA LEU A 84 -4.44 13.63 -7.24
C LEU A 84 -4.42 12.94 -8.61
N GLU A 85 -3.49 12.01 -8.79
CA GLU A 85 -3.34 11.25 -10.02
C GLU A 85 -3.40 9.75 -9.74
N VAL A 86 -3.92 8.99 -10.69
CA VAL A 86 -4.05 7.54 -10.63
C VAL A 86 -3.49 6.94 -11.91
N LYS A 87 -2.63 5.93 -11.78
CA LYS A 87 -2.17 5.14 -12.92
C LYS A 87 -2.78 3.76 -12.90
N THR A 88 -3.11 3.27 -14.09
CA THR A 88 -3.69 1.94 -14.27
C THR A 88 -2.98 1.10 -15.31
N TYR A 89 -3.05 -0.21 -15.12
CA TYR A 89 -2.59 -1.23 -16.06
C TYR A 89 -3.71 -2.25 -16.23
N LYS A 90 -4.07 -2.57 -17.48
CA LYS A 90 -5.26 -3.39 -17.78
C LYS A 90 -6.51 -2.93 -17.01
N ASN A 91 -6.73 -1.62 -16.94
CA ASN A 91 -7.80 -0.97 -16.18
C ASN A 91 -7.68 -1.01 -14.64
N HIS A 92 -6.71 -1.73 -14.06
CA HIS A 92 -6.55 -1.86 -12.60
C HIS A 92 -5.57 -0.81 -12.06
N ILE A 93 -5.93 -0.19 -10.94
CA ILE A 93 -5.13 0.83 -10.27
C ILE A 93 -3.86 0.22 -9.67
N TYR A 94 -2.69 0.74 -10.07
CA TYR A 94 -1.40 0.31 -9.51
C TYR A 94 -0.63 1.43 -8.81
N GLU A 95 -0.95 2.69 -9.08
CA GLU A 95 -0.32 3.83 -8.43
C GLU A 95 -1.36 4.91 -8.14
N ILE A 96 -1.31 5.47 -6.94
CA ILE A 96 -2.07 6.67 -6.55
C ILE A 96 -1.04 7.69 -6.05
N LEU A 97 -0.97 8.83 -6.73
CA LEU A 97 -0.11 9.96 -6.38
C LEU A 97 -0.97 11.07 -5.78
N VAL A 98 -0.71 11.40 -4.52
CA VAL A 98 -1.32 12.55 -3.84
C VAL A 98 -0.25 13.58 -3.57
N ILE A 99 -0.41 14.79 -4.11
CA ILE A 99 0.42 15.95 -3.76
C ILE A 99 -0.41 16.86 -2.87
N THR A 100 0.13 17.20 -1.71
CA THR A 100 -0.49 18.11 -0.75
C THR A 100 0.35 19.35 -0.56
N GLU A 101 -0.24 20.39 0.01
CA GLU A 101 0.57 21.43 0.64
C GLU A 101 1.42 20.85 1.77
N LYS A 102 2.52 21.53 2.09
CA LYS A 102 3.42 21.11 3.15
C LYS A 102 2.86 21.48 4.52
N ASP A 103 2.38 20.46 5.22
CA ASP A 103 1.99 20.53 6.64
C ASP A 103 2.65 19.39 7.43
N THR A 104 3.43 19.75 8.45
CA THR A 104 4.15 18.77 9.29
C THR A 104 3.21 17.88 10.12
N ARG A 105 1.96 18.32 10.33
CA ARG A 105 0.93 17.53 11.01
C ARG A 105 0.52 16.32 10.20
N LEU A 106 0.65 16.37 8.86
CA LEU A 106 0.29 15.26 7.99
C LEU A 106 1.09 14.00 8.33
N MET A 107 2.41 14.13 8.49
CA MET A 107 3.27 13.01 8.87
C MET A 107 2.82 12.34 10.17
N LYS A 108 2.55 13.13 11.22
CA LYS A 108 2.05 12.61 12.51
C LYS A 108 0.69 11.92 12.39
N GLY A 109 -0.19 12.47 11.55
CA GLY A 109 -1.47 11.85 11.23
C GLY A 109 -1.31 10.51 10.53
N MET A 110 -0.39 10.42 9.57
CA MET A 110 -0.06 9.17 8.89
C MET A 110 0.55 8.13 9.84
N GLU A 111 1.46 8.54 10.72
CA GLU A 111 2.04 7.66 11.76
C GLU A 111 0.98 7.12 12.71
N THR A 112 0.02 7.97 13.09
CA THR A 112 -1.10 7.58 13.95
C THR A 112 -2.02 6.59 13.24
N ALA A 113 -2.26 6.78 11.94
CA ALA A 113 -3.17 5.97 11.15
C ALA A 113 -2.58 4.62 10.68
N LEU A 114 -1.27 4.57 10.44
CA LEU A 114 -0.60 3.44 9.78
C LEU A 114 0.53 2.81 10.60
N GLY A 115 0.85 3.35 11.77
CA GLY A 115 2.03 2.98 12.56
C GLY A 115 3.29 3.74 12.13
N LYS A 116 4.45 3.42 12.71
CA LYS A 116 5.71 4.11 12.37
C LYS A 116 6.25 3.65 11.00
N PRO A 117 6.65 4.57 10.11
CA PRO A 117 7.30 4.21 8.86
C PRO A 117 8.76 3.80 9.08
N VAL A 118 9.30 3.13 8.08
CA VAL A 118 10.74 2.94 7.93
C VAL A 118 11.31 4.14 7.17
N TYR A 119 12.34 4.78 7.71
CA TYR A 119 13.06 5.84 7.01
C TYR A 119 14.15 5.26 6.10
N ASP A 120 14.07 5.57 4.81
CA ASP A 120 15.07 5.24 3.81
C ASP A 120 16.04 6.42 3.66
N VAL A 121 17.21 6.29 4.30
CA VAL A 121 18.27 7.29 4.31
C VAL A 121 18.79 7.62 2.90
N ARG A 122 18.81 6.65 1.99
CA ARG A 122 19.38 6.84 0.64
C ARG A 122 18.51 7.77 -0.20
N ASN A 123 17.20 7.65 -0.04
CA ASN A 123 16.23 8.36 -0.85
C ASN A 123 15.57 9.53 -0.10
N ASP A 124 15.89 9.72 1.19
CA ASP A 124 15.25 10.70 2.07
C ASP A 124 13.72 10.57 2.05
N THR A 125 13.24 9.35 2.30
CA THR A 125 11.81 9.03 2.26
C THR A 125 11.36 8.23 3.47
N TYR A 126 10.10 8.39 3.85
CA TYR A 126 9.45 7.57 4.86
C TYR A 126 8.53 6.57 4.16
N LYS A 127 8.64 5.29 4.51
CA LYS A 127 7.91 4.22 3.83
C LYS A 127 7.12 3.36 4.81
N TRP A 128 5.83 3.20 4.53
CA TRP A 128 5.02 2.12 5.08
C TRP A 128 4.98 0.99 4.05
N THR A 129 5.20 -0.23 4.50
CA THR A 129 5.18 -1.41 3.64
C THR A 129 4.18 -2.41 4.19
N GLY A 130 3.18 -2.71 3.38
CA GLY A 130 2.27 -3.83 3.59
C GLY A 130 2.65 -5.02 2.71
N LYS A 131 1.83 -6.06 2.77
CA LYS A 131 1.92 -7.24 1.91
C LYS A 131 1.58 -6.93 0.46
N ASN A 132 0.58 -6.10 0.22
CA ASN A 132 0.00 -5.87 -1.11
C ASN A 132 0.42 -4.54 -1.74
N LEU A 133 0.84 -3.59 -0.91
CA LEU A 133 1.19 -2.24 -1.34
C LEU A 133 2.24 -1.60 -0.42
N SER A 134 2.86 -0.54 -0.93
CA SER A 134 3.56 0.43 -0.09
C SER A 134 2.97 1.82 -0.20
N LEU A 135 3.27 2.64 0.80
CA LEU A 135 3.11 4.07 0.79
C LEU A 135 4.47 4.73 1.02
N THR A 136 4.90 5.57 0.10
CA THR A 136 6.07 6.44 0.25
C THR A 136 5.60 7.86 0.55
N PHE A 137 6.20 8.49 1.56
CA PHE A 137 6.01 9.88 1.94
C PHE A 137 7.33 10.63 1.84
N ARG A 138 7.33 11.74 1.10
CA ARG A 138 8.53 12.56 0.88
C ARG A 138 8.16 13.99 0.47
N PRO A 139 9.09 14.95 0.53
CA PRO A 139 8.90 16.25 -0.11
C PRO A 139 8.72 16.10 -1.63
N ALA A 140 7.68 16.71 -2.20
CA ALA A 140 7.53 16.85 -3.66
C ALA A 140 8.25 18.10 -4.17
N SER A 141 8.22 19.16 -3.36
CA SER A 141 8.88 20.44 -3.60
C SER A 141 9.18 21.12 -2.26
N LYS A 142 9.61 22.39 -2.27
CA LYS A 142 9.84 23.16 -1.04
C LYS A 142 8.54 23.37 -0.23
N THR A 143 7.41 23.40 -0.92
CA THR A 143 6.09 23.77 -0.38
C THR A 143 5.07 22.63 -0.45
N GLU A 144 5.46 21.45 -0.92
CA GLU A 144 4.55 20.33 -1.15
C GLU A 144 5.10 19.01 -0.64
N LEU A 145 4.18 18.13 -0.27
CA LEU A 145 4.46 16.75 0.16
C LEU A 145 3.85 15.78 -0.86
N GLU A 146 4.52 14.67 -1.05
CA GLU A 146 4.08 13.56 -1.89
C GLU A 146 3.71 12.37 -1.02
N LEU A 147 2.54 11.78 -1.30
CA LEU A 147 2.12 10.46 -0.85
C LEU A 147 1.94 9.58 -2.08
N LEU A 148 2.79 8.57 -2.22
CA LEU A 148 2.78 7.65 -3.35
C LEU A 148 2.41 6.24 -2.89
N TYR A 149 1.20 5.80 -3.25
CA TYR A 149 0.76 4.42 -3.05
C TYR A 149 1.15 3.58 -4.26
N THR A 150 1.74 2.41 -4.05
CA THR A 150 2.20 1.52 -5.13
C THR A 150 1.77 0.08 -4.87
N SER A 151 1.08 -0.54 -5.85
CA SER A 151 0.56 -1.91 -5.74
C SER A 151 1.62 -2.94 -6.14
N TYR A 152 1.97 -3.82 -5.22
CA TYR A 152 2.81 -4.98 -5.52
C TYR A 152 2.06 -6.03 -6.35
N VAL A 153 0.75 -6.13 -6.18
CA VAL A 153 -0.11 -7.09 -6.90
C VAL A 153 -0.13 -6.80 -8.39
N VAL A 154 -0.38 -5.55 -8.79
CA VAL A 154 -0.44 -5.20 -10.23
C VAL A 154 0.96 -5.18 -10.83
N HIS A 155 2.00 -4.78 -10.10
CA HIS A 155 3.37 -4.92 -10.60
C HIS A 155 3.80 -6.38 -10.77
N LYS A 156 3.34 -7.30 -9.92
CA LYS A 156 3.54 -8.73 -10.12
C LYS A 156 2.82 -9.19 -11.41
N MET A 157 1.57 -8.78 -11.61
CA MET A 157 0.83 -9.05 -12.85
C MET A 157 1.59 -8.57 -14.10
N MET A 158 2.15 -7.35 -14.08
CA MET A 158 2.98 -6.86 -15.19
C MET A 158 4.19 -7.76 -15.46
N LYS A 159 4.90 -8.20 -14.41
CA LYS A 159 6.06 -9.09 -14.54
C LYS A 159 5.67 -10.45 -15.10
N ASP A 160 4.58 -11.02 -14.60
CA ASP A 160 4.07 -12.32 -15.03
C ASP A 160 3.62 -12.28 -16.49
N ASP A 161 2.94 -11.21 -16.93
CA ASP A 161 2.57 -10.98 -18.33
C ASP A 161 3.80 -10.88 -19.24
N LYS A 162 4.86 -10.19 -18.80
CA LYS A 162 6.10 -10.08 -19.57
C LYS A 162 6.78 -11.43 -19.72
N LYS A 163 6.84 -12.21 -18.65
CA LYS A 163 7.44 -13.54 -18.67
C LYS A 163 6.69 -14.43 -19.66
N LYS A 164 5.35 -14.47 -19.55
CA LYS A 164 4.52 -15.25 -20.47
C LYS A 164 4.78 -14.87 -21.93
N LYS A 165 4.86 -13.57 -22.25
CA LYS A 165 5.16 -13.12 -23.62
C LYS A 165 6.53 -13.61 -24.13
N ILE A 166 7.52 -13.72 -23.25
CA ILE A 166 8.85 -14.25 -23.62
C ILE A 166 8.77 -15.76 -23.86
N ASP A 167 8.08 -16.48 -22.98
CA ASP A 167 7.90 -17.94 -23.08
C ASP A 167 7.12 -18.28 -24.38
N ASP A 168 6.01 -17.58 -24.66
CA ASP A 168 5.22 -17.77 -25.89
C ASP A 168 6.05 -17.54 -27.17
N ILE A 169 6.98 -16.57 -27.16
CA ILE A 169 7.90 -16.34 -28.29
C ILE A 169 8.93 -17.46 -28.42
N ALA A 170 9.42 -18.00 -27.30
CA ALA A 170 10.41 -19.07 -27.31
C ALA A 170 9.84 -20.40 -27.82
N ASP A 171 8.57 -20.68 -27.54
CA ASP A 171 7.85 -21.86 -28.03
C ASP A 171 7.56 -21.82 -29.55
N ASP A 172 7.59 -20.62 -30.16
CA ASP A 172 7.37 -20.41 -31.60
C ASP A 172 8.65 -20.62 -32.46
N PHE A 173 9.82 -20.89 -31.84
CA PHE A 173 11.11 -21.13 -32.53
C PHE A 173 11.53 -22.61 -32.49
#